data_AF-A0A316RW12-F1
#
_entry.id   AF-A0A316RW12-F1
#
_cell.length_a   1.000
_cell.length_b   1.000
_cell.length_c   1.000
_cell.angle_alpha   90.00
_cell.angle_beta   90.00
_cell.angle_gamma   90.00
#
_symmetry.space_group_name_H-M   'P 1'
#
loop_
_entity.id
_entity.type
_entity.pdbx_description
1 polymer ?
#
loop_
_entity_poly.entity_id
_entity_poly.type
_entity_poly.pdbx_seq_one_letter_code
_entity_poly.pdbx_strand_id
1 'polypeptide(L)'
;MVLEQRCARTVYDEAYDAPREGRGVRRTFVAYSRAPEGLRTESLSLKDLGDVGEDLAAEYLESIGMSVVERKWRCGLGEVDIVAEDGGALVFVEVKTRREGSVQVTPELAVTVTRQKRYLRLAELYISRMRPKPTVRFDVVAVTFPVASGDEVLLRHVTCAFFGDSR
;
A
#
# COMPACT_ATOMS: atom_id res chain seq x y z
N MET A 1 27.22 13.55 3.06
CA MET A 1 26.49 13.75 1.79
C MET A 1 25.05 13.36 2.06
N VAL A 2 24.19 14.34 2.29
CA VAL A 2 22.81 14.12 2.75
C VAL A 2 22.02 13.60 1.54
N LEU A 3 21.47 12.40 1.64
CA LEU A 3 20.50 11.88 0.67
C LEU A 3 19.31 12.84 0.70
N GLU A 4 19.15 13.64 -0.35
CA GLU A 4 17.91 14.40 -0.54
C GLU A 4 16.78 13.38 -0.64
N GLN A 5 15.93 13.36 0.40
CA GLN A 5 14.76 12.51 0.47
C GLN A 5 13.93 12.69 -0.81
N ARG A 6 13.64 11.58 -1.50
CA ARG A 6 12.66 11.48 -2.59
C ARG A 6 11.25 11.69 -2.03
N CYS A 7 11.02 12.83 -1.38
CA CYS A 7 9.81 13.04 -0.60
C CYS A 7 8.65 13.26 -1.57
N ALA A 8 7.68 12.34 -1.54
CA ALA A 8 6.47 12.45 -2.31
C ALA A 8 5.75 13.76 -1.96
N ARG A 9 5.29 14.50 -2.98
CA ARG A 9 4.38 15.62 -2.76
C ARG A 9 2.99 15.04 -2.53
N THR A 10 2.54 15.04 -1.28
CA THR A 10 1.17 14.65 -0.92
C THR A 10 0.20 15.76 -1.30
N VAL A 11 -0.82 15.44 -2.09
CA VAL A 11 -1.92 16.37 -2.41
C VAL A 11 -3.21 15.74 -1.86
N TYR A 12 -3.75 16.28 -0.78
CA TYR A 12 -5.03 15.86 -0.22
C TYR A 12 -6.19 16.38 -1.09
N ASP A 13 -7.15 15.50 -1.40
CA ASP A 13 -8.59 15.61 -1.05
C ASP A 13 -9.49 14.91 -2.09
N GLU A 14 -9.98 13.71 -1.74
CA GLU A 14 -11.34 13.25 -2.08
C GLU A 14 -11.80 12.33 -0.94
N ALA A 15 -12.14 12.92 0.22
CA ALA A 15 -12.82 12.19 1.28
C ALA A 15 -14.25 11.86 0.84
N TYR A 16 -14.51 10.60 0.45
CA TYR A 16 -15.88 10.08 0.40
C TYR A 16 -16.36 9.90 1.85
N ASP A 17 -17.19 10.85 2.29
CA ASP A 17 -17.76 10.93 3.63
C ASP A 17 -18.73 9.76 3.88
N ALA A 18 -18.48 8.98 4.93
CA ALA A 18 -19.44 8.02 5.48
C ALA A 18 -19.49 8.17 7.01
N PRO A 19 -20.66 8.00 7.66
CA PRO A 19 -20.95 8.62 8.95
C PRO A 19 -20.16 8.05 10.11
N ARG A 20 -20.02 8.89 11.13
CA ARG A 20 -19.31 8.68 12.39
C ARG A 20 -20.02 7.66 13.29
N GLU A 21 -19.50 6.43 13.36
CA GLU A 21 -19.36 5.60 14.58
C GLU A 21 -18.90 4.16 14.22
N GLY A 22 -17.81 3.70 14.86
CA GLY A 22 -17.40 2.28 14.90
C GLY A 22 -16.46 1.77 13.78
N ARG A 23 -15.24 1.36 14.18
CA ARG A 23 -14.14 0.78 13.35
C ARG A 23 -13.62 1.74 12.25
N GLY A 24 -12.31 1.65 11.96
CA GLY A 24 -11.56 2.65 11.19
C GLY A 24 -12.24 3.10 9.89
N VAL A 25 -12.36 4.41 9.68
CA VAL A 25 -12.99 4.98 8.47
C VAL A 25 -12.09 4.70 7.27
N ARG A 26 -12.64 4.08 6.22
CA ARG A 26 -11.96 3.94 4.93
C ARG A 26 -11.69 5.32 4.36
N ARG A 27 -10.41 5.66 4.16
CA ARG A 27 -9.98 6.91 3.52
C ARG A 27 -9.14 6.60 2.30
N THR A 28 -9.12 7.51 1.34
CA THR A 28 -8.22 7.44 0.19
C THR A 28 -7.32 8.65 0.19
N PHE A 29 -6.02 8.42 0.11
CA PHE A 29 -4.99 9.43 -0.03
C PHE A 29 -4.40 9.36 -1.43
N VAL A 30 -4.01 10.51 -1.95
CA VAL A 30 -3.34 10.63 -3.24
C VAL A 30 -2.03 11.37 -3.03
N ALA A 31 -0.96 10.85 -3.63
CA ALA A 31 0.36 11.47 -3.58
C ALA A 31 1.08 11.27 -4.91
N TYR A 32 2.08 12.09 -5.14
CA TYR A 32 2.96 11.99 -6.31
C TYR A 32 4.39 11.81 -5.82
N SER A 33 5.07 10.78 -6.29
CA SER A 33 6.51 10.61 -6.08
C SER A 33 7.26 10.86 -7.39
N ARG A 34 8.54 11.21 -7.31
CA ARG A 34 9.39 11.23 -8.50
C ARG A 34 9.69 9.80 -8.92
N ALA A 35 9.59 9.51 -10.21
CA ALA A 35 10.08 8.28 -10.79
C ALA A 35 11.58 8.11 -10.47
N PRO A 36 12.05 6.86 -10.22
CA PRO A 36 13.47 6.57 -10.19
C PRO A 36 14.18 7.10 -11.43
N GLU A 37 15.36 7.68 -11.25
CA GLU A 37 16.12 8.28 -12.34
C GLU A 37 16.47 7.20 -13.38
N GLY A 38 16.23 7.50 -14.66
CA GLY A 38 16.49 6.56 -15.75
C GLY A 38 15.49 5.39 -15.83
N LEU A 39 14.42 5.38 -15.04
CA LEU A 39 13.39 4.35 -15.13
C LEU A 39 12.70 4.38 -16.50
N ARG A 40 12.82 3.27 -17.24
CA ARG A 40 12.11 3.02 -18.51
C ARG A 40 11.06 1.95 -18.30
N THR A 41 9.84 2.37 -17.95
CA THR A 41 8.77 1.46 -17.53
C THR A 41 8.41 0.46 -18.62
N GLU A 42 8.55 0.82 -19.90
CA GLU A 42 8.34 -0.02 -21.08
C GLU A 42 9.36 -1.16 -21.23
N SER A 43 10.55 -0.98 -20.65
CA SER A 43 11.65 -1.95 -20.72
C SER A 43 11.66 -2.93 -19.54
N LEU A 44 10.87 -2.66 -18.50
CA LEU A 44 10.83 -3.49 -17.29
C LEU A 44 9.86 -4.65 -17.41
N SER A 45 10.27 -5.80 -16.85
CA SER A 45 9.34 -6.90 -16.60
C SER A 45 8.25 -6.46 -15.60
N LEU A 46 7.12 -7.17 -15.59
CA LEU A 46 6.06 -6.91 -14.60
C LEU A 46 6.56 -7.09 -13.15
N LYS A 47 7.50 -8.01 -12.95
CA LYS A 47 8.09 -8.26 -11.63
C LYS A 47 8.97 -7.09 -11.20
N ASP A 48 9.88 -6.64 -12.05
CA ASP A 48 10.80 -5.55 -11.70
C ASP A 48 10.04 -4.25 -11.49
N LEU A 49 9.01 -3.99 -12.32
CA LEU A 49 8.12 -2.86 -12.09
C LEU A 49 7.39 -2.99 -10.74
N GLY A 50 6.93 -4.20 -10.41
CA GLY A 50 6.35 -4.52 -9.10
C GLY A 50 7.28 -4.21 -7.94
N ASP A 51 8.54 -4.63 -8.03
CA ASP A 51 9.57 -4.38 -7.02
C ASP A 51 9.79 -2.87 -6.82
N VAL A 52 9.90 -2.09 -7.90
CA VAL A 52 10.01 -0.62 -7.85
C VAL A 52 8.76 0.03 -7.24
N GLY A 53 7.58 -0.49 -7.56
CA GLY A 53 6.33 0.00 -6.97
C GLY A 53 6.24 -0.25 -5.46
N GLU A 54 6.73 -1.39 -4.99
CA GLU A 54 6.81 -1.68 -3.54
C GLU A 54 7.80 -0.75 -2.83
N ASP A 55 8.95 -0.45 -3.45
CA ASP A 55 9.91 0.53 -2.93
C ASP A 55 9.25 1.91 -2.75
N LEU A 56 8.58 2.41 -3.80
CA LEU A 56 7.88 3.70 -3.75
C LEU A 56 6.72 3.70 -2.74
N ALA A 57 6.01 2.59 -2.59
CA ALA A 57 4.96 2.45 -1.59
C ALA A 57 5.53 2.50 -0.16
N ALA A 58 6.64 1.81 0.10
CA ALA A 58 7.31 1.85 1.40
C ALA A 58 7.78 3.28 1.74
N GLU A 59 8.49 3.94 0.81
CA GLU A 59 8.94 5.33 0.98
C GLU A 59 7.76 6.28 1.26
N TYR A 60 6.65 6.10 0.54
CA TYR A 60 5.44 6.87 0.76
C TYR A 60 4.84 6.65 2.16
N LEU A 61 4.71 5.39 2.60
CA LEU A 61 4.17 5.07 3.92
C LEU A 61 5.02 5.68 5.04
N GLU A 62 6.36 5.60 4.90
CA GLU A 62 7.30 6.27 5.82
C GLU A 62 7.14 7.80 5.80
N SER A 63 6.97 8.39 4.62
CA SER A 63 6.79 9.85 4.46
C SER A 63 5.54 10.40 5.14
N ILE A 64 4.50 9.57 5.30
CA ILE A 64 3.26 9.95 6.01
C ILE A 64 3.27 9.55 7.48
N GLY A 65 4.41 9.11 8.02
CA GLY A 65 4.62 8.85 9.45
C GLY A 65 4.32 7.41 9.89
N MET A 66 4.09 6.48 8.96
CA MET A 66 4.03 5.06 9.30
C MET A 66 5.43 4.48 9.42
N SER A 67 5.61 3.41 10.20
CA SER A 67 6.90 2.71 10.31
C SER A 67 6.85 1.40 9.54
N VAL A 68 7.64 1.23 8.49
CA VAL A 68 7.71 -0.04 7.76
C VAL A 68 8.48 -1.06 8.62
N VAL A 69 7.80 -2.13 9.03
CA VAL A 69 8.35 -3.19 9.89
C VAL A 69 8.99 -4.29 9.06
N GLU A 70 8.31 -4.68 7.98
CA GLU A 70 8.76 -5.77 7.13
C GLU A 70 8.25 -5.62 5.70
N ARG A 71 9.01 -6.14 4.74
CA ARG A 71 8.67 -6.13 3.31
C ARG A 71 8.81 -7.54 2.74
N LYS A 72 7.94 -7.90 1.81
CA LYS A 72 7.90 -9.23 1.15
C LYS A 72 7.91 -10.38 2.15
N TRP A 73 7.13 -10.26 3.23
CA TRP A 73 7.04 -11.32 4.24
C TRP A 73 6.34 -12.54 3.64
N ARG A 74 7.01 -13.69 3.66
CA ARG A 74 6.55 -14.94 3.05
C ARG A 74 6.32 -16.03 4.08
N CYS A 75 5.27 -16.80 3.87
CA CYS A 75 5.01 -18.03 4.60
C CYS A 75 4.33 -19.06 3.67
N GLY A 76 4.04 -20.26 4.20
CA GLY A 76 3.36 -21.31 3.42
C GLY A 76 1.96 -20.94 2.90
N LEU A 77 1.35 -19.87 3.41
CA LEU A 77 0.01 -19.40 2.99
C LEU A 77 0.08 -18.31 1.90
N GLY A 78 1.25 -17.74 1.64
CA GLY A 78 1.44 -16.65 0.68
C GLY A 78 2.42 -15.59 1.17
N GLU A 79 2.25 -14.39 0.61
CA GLU A 79 3.12 -13.23 0.79
C GLU A 79 2.30 -12.00 1.20
N VAL A 80 2.91 -11.15 2.02
CA VAL A 80 2.45 -9.79 2.32
C VAL A 80 3.51 -8.83 1.80
N ASP A 81 3.10 -7.88 0.97
CA ASP A 81 4.04 -6.96 0.33
C ASP A 81 4.70 -6.05 1.37
N ILE A 82 3.92 -5.40 2.24
CA ILE A 82 4.43 -4.54 3.31
C ILE A 82 3.65 -4.76 4.60
N VAL A 83 4.37 -4.87 5.72
CA VAL A 83 3.85 -4.77 7.09
C VAL A 83 4.38 -3.47 7.69
N ALA A 84 3.49 -2.62 8.19
CA ALA A 84 3.83 -1.33 8.79
C ALA A 84 3.12 -1.10 10.11
N GLU A 85 3.60 -0.16 10.92
CA GLU A 85 2.95 0.31 12.15
C GLU A 85 2.38 1.72 11.94
N ASP A 86 1.15 1.92 12.41
CA ASP A 86 0.46 3.22 12.40
C ASP A 86 -0.45 3.34 13.62
N GLY A 87 -0.18 4.32 14.47
CA GLY A 87 -1.00 4.60 15.66
C GLY A 87 -1.19 3.39 16.59
N GLY A 88 -0.20 2.50 16.68
CA GLY A 88 -0.24 1.26 17.48
C GLY A 88 -0.98 0.09 16.83
N ALA A 89 -1.45 0.23 15.59
CA ALA A 89 -1.95 -0.87 14.78
C ALA A 89 -0.85 -1.44 13.88
N LEU A 90 -0.89 -2.75 13.66
CA LEU A 90 -0.11 -3.41 12.62
C LEU A 90 -0.93 -3.41 11.32
N VAL A 91 -0.36 -2.86 10.27
CA VAL A 91 -1.02 -2.57 8.99
C VAL A 91 -0.41 -3.45 7.91
N PHE A 92 -1.23 -4.31 7.33
CA PHE A 92 -0.86 -5.17 6.21
C PHE A 92 -1.27 -4.48 4.91
N VAL A 93 -0.29 -4.13 4.10
CA VAL A 93 -0.50 -3.35 2.87
C VAL A 93 -0.24 -4.22 1.66
N GLU A 94 -1.23 -4.32 0.78
CA GLU A 94 -1.05 -4.85 -0.58
C GLU A 94 -0.64 -3.72 -1.51
N VAL A 95 0.42 -3.92 -2.28
CA VAL A 95 0.88 -2.97 -3.30
C VAL A 95 0.39 -3.40 -4.67
N LYS A 96 -0.22 -2.47 -5.40
CA LYS A 96 -0.72 -2.69 -6.75
C LYS A 96 -0.01 -1.78 -7.74
N THR A 97 0.92 -2.37 -8.47
CA THR A 97 1.71 -1.65 -9.46
C THR A 97 1.14 -1.79 -10.86
N ARG A 98 1.05 -0.68 -11.60
CA ARG A 98 0.61 -0.66 -13.01
C ARG A 98 1.18 0.52 -13.79
N ARG A 99 0.99 0.49 -15.11
CA ARG A 99 1.27 1.60 -16.02
C ARG A 99 -0.02 2.38 -16.32
N GLU A 100 0.07 3.68 -16.55
CA GLU A 100 -1.05 4.54 -16.92
C GLU A 100 -1.77 4.02 -18.19
N GLY A 101 -3.08 4.23 -18.30
CA GLY A 101 -3.89 3.68 -19.38
C GLY A 101 -4.39 2.24 -19.15
N SER A 102 -3.95 1.55 -18.10
CA SER A 102 -4.71 0.41 -17.54
C SER A 102 -6.00 0.90 -16.87
N VAL A 103 -7.06 0.07 -16.86
CA VAL A 103 -8.45 0.37 -16.45
C VAL A 103 -8.57 1.23 -15.17
N GLN A 104 -9.68 1.98 -15.05
CA GLN A 104 -9.98 2.88 -13.92
C GLN A 104 -9.63 2.28 -12.56
N VAL A 105 -8.95 3.10 -11.75
CA VAL A 105 -8.29 2.73 -10.50
C VAL A 105 -9.24 2.18 -9.44
N THR A 106 -10.48 2.67 -9.37
CA THR A 106 -11.31 2.51 -8.16
C THR A 106 -11.83 1.08 -7.91
N PRO A 107 -12.34 0.33 -8.91
CA PRO A 107 -12.73 -1.07 -8.71
C PRO A 107 -11.53 -2.00 -8.48
N GLU A 108 -10.38 -1.71 -9.09
CA GLU A 108 -9.18 -2.56 -8.99
C GLU A 108 -8.51 -2.53 -7.62
N LEU A 109 -8.78 -1.47 -6.84
CA LEU A 109 -8.33 -1.37 -5.44
C LEU A 109 -9.22 -2.17 -4.49
N ALA A 110 -10.39 -2.64 -4.94
CA ALA A 110 -11.18 -3.56 -4.14
C ALA A 110 -10.42 -4.89 -3.99
N VAL A 111 -10.14 -5.25 -2.74
CA VAL A 111 -9.57 -6.57 -2.43
C VAL A 111 -10.68 -7.60 -2.57
N THR A 112 -10.52 -8.58 -3.46
CA THR A 112 -11.52 -9.64 -3.67
C THR A 112 -11.75 -10.43 -2.39
N VAL A 113 -12.94 -10.99 -2.18
CA VAL A 113 -13.27 -11.80 -0.98
C VAL A 113 -12.25 -12.93 -0.73
N THR A 114 -11.77 -13.57 -1.79
CA THR A 114 -10.73 -14.60 -1.70
C THR A 114 -9.41 -14.03 -1.17
N ARG A 115 -8.99 -12.85 -1.65
CA ARG A 115 -7.79 -12.17 -1.15
C ARG A 115 -7.96 -11.69 0.29
N GLN A 116 -9.13 -11.16 0.67
CA GLN A 116 -9.42 -10.74 2.04
C GLN A 116 -9.24 -11.93 3.01
N LYS A 117 -9.88 -13.08 2.73
CA LYS A 117 -9.75 -14.30 3.54
C LYS A 117 -8.29 -14.77 3.67
N ARG A 118 -7.51 -14.66 2.59
CA ARG A 118 -6.08 -15.01 2.62
C ARG A 118 -5.30 -14.05 3.52
N TYR A 119 -5.52 -12.75 3.38
CA TYR A 119 -4.85 -11.73 4.18
C TYR A 119 -5.20 -11.82 5.66
N LEU A 120 -6.43 -12.19 6.02
CA LEU A 120 -6.80 -12.44 7.41
C LEU A 120 -5.97 -13.57 8.02
N ARG A 121 -5.79 -14.68 7.30
CA ARG A 121 -4.96 -15.80 7.75
C ARG A 121 -3.47 -15.44 7.82
N LEU A 122 -2.98 -14.66 6.85
CA LEU A 122 -1.61 -14.15 6.86
C LEU A 122 -1.36 -13.29 8.10
N ALA A 123 -2.28 -12.35 8.39
CA ALA A 123 -2.18 -11.49 9.56
C ALA A 123 -2.27 -12.28 10.87
N GLU A 124 -3.21 -13.21 10.99
CA GLU A 124 -3.31 -14.10 12.16
C GLU A 124 -2.01 -14.88 12.41
N LEU A 125 -1.40 -15.41 11.35
CA LEU A 125 -0.14 -16.14 11.46
C LEU A 125 1.00 -15.21 11.88
N TYR A 126 1.10 -14.03 11.27
CA TYR A 126 2.11 -13.02 11.59
C TYR A 126 2.08 -12.62 13.07
N ILE A 127 0.90 -12.30 13.58
CA ILE A 127 0.73 -11.82 14.96
C ILE A 127 0.60 -12.94 16.00
N SER A 128 0.60 -14.21 15.58
CA SER A 128 0.29 -15.36 16.45
C SER A 128 1.15 -15.42 17.71
N ARG A 129 2.43 -15.04 17.58
CA ARG A 129 3.45 -15.05 18.63
C ARG A 129 3.58 -13.71 19.37
N MET A 130 2.87 -12.66 18.96
CA MET A 130 2.95 -11.34 19.57
C MET A 130 2.07 -11.25 20.82
N ARG A 131 2.58 -10.57 21.86
CA ARG A 131 1.88 -10.29 23.12
C ARG A 131 2.22 -8.87 23.62
N PRO A 132 1.23 -8.00 23.86
CA PRO A 132 -0.20 -8.17 23.56
C PRO A 132 -0.45 -8.34 22.05
N LYS A 133 -1.63 -8.84 21.66
CA LYS A 133 -2.00 -8.92 20.25
C LYS A 133 -2.27 -7.49 19.74
N PRO A 134 -1.62 -7.04 18.65
CA PRO A 134 -1.87 -5.72 18.10
C PRO A 134 -3.25 -5.67 17.44
N THR A 135 -3.79 -4.47 17.31
CA THR A 135 -4.89 -4.24 16.36
C THR A 135 -4.35 -4.40 14.94
N VAL A 136 -5.20 -4.90 14.04
CA VAL A 136 -4.81 -5.17 12.65
C VAL A 136 -5.64 -4.30 11.71
N ARG A 137 -4.97 -3.70 10.73
CA ARG A 137 -5.59 -2.97 9.61
C ARG A 137 -5.09 -3.52 8.29
N PHE A 138 -5.93 -3.45 7.26
CA PHE A 138 -5.57 -3.83 5.90
C PHE A 138 -5.72 -2.63 4.98
N ASP A 139 -4.63 -2.28 4.30
CA ASP A 139 -4.58 -1.14 3.38
C ASP A 139 -4.17 -1.62 1.98
N VAL A 140 -4.40 -0.76 0.98
CA VAL A 140 -3.91 -0.97 -0.38
C VAL A 140 -3.19 0.30 -0.84
N VAL A 141 -2.01 0.15 -1.43
CA VAL A 141 -1.31 1.25 -2.13
C VAL A 141 -1.23 0.92 -3.61
N ALA A 142 -1.88 1.73 -4.44
CA ALA A 142 -1.72 1.68 -5.89
C ALA A 142 -0.58 2.57 -6.32
N VAL A 143 0.33 2.05 -7.15
CA VAL A 143 1.43 2.81 -7.75
C VAL A 143 1.25 2.78 -9.27
N THR A 144 0.97 3.94 -9.85
CA THR A 144 0.69 4.10 -11.28
C THR A 144 1.80 4.89 -11.93
N PHE A 145 2.56 4.21 -12.79
CA PHE A 145 3.65 4.81 -13.55
C PHE A 145 3.14 5.42 -14.85
N PRO A 146 3.55 6.63 -15.23
CA PRO A 146 3.20 7.22 -16.52
C PRO A 146 3.75 6.37 -17.68
N VAL A 147 3.05 6.36 -18.81
CA VAL A 147 3.49 5.65 -20.03
C VAL A 147 4.43 6.51 -20.89
N ALA A 148 4.30 7.83 -20.83
CA ALA A 148 5.20 8.77 -21.49
C ALA A 148 6.34 9.20 -20.55
N SER A 149 7.30 9.96 -21.08
CA SER A 149 8.37 10.62 -20.32
C SER A 149 7.78 11.61 -19.30
N GLY A 150 7.31 11.08 -18.17
CA GLY A 150 6.80 11.82 -17.04
C GLY A 150 7.62 11.43 -15.81
N ASP A 151 8.05 12.43 -15.06
CA ASP A 151 8.86 12.21 -13.87
C ASP A 151 7.99 11.92 -12.63
N GLU A 152 6.67 11.93 -12.73
CA GLU A 152 5.76 11.78 -11.60
C GLU A 152 5.04 10.43 -11.62
N VAL A 153 5.15 9.68 -10.53
CA VAL A 153 4.45 8.44 -10.26
C VAL A 153 3.29 8.74 -9.31
N LEU A 154 2.09 8.33 -9.69
CA LEU A 154 0.88 8.52 -8.89
C LEU A 154 0.73 7.39 -7.87
N LEU A 155 0.64 7.74 -6.59
CA LEU A 155 0.30 6.85 -5.50
C LEU A 155 -1.13 7.10 -5.02
N ARG A 156 -1.89 6.02 -4.81
CA ARG A 156 -3.21 6.05 -4.18
C ARG A 156 -3.27 5.06 -3.03
N HIS A 157 -3.41 5.56 -1.81
CA HIS A 157 -3.47 4.75 -0.59
C HIS A 157 -4.88 4.69 -0.05
N VAL A 158 -5.46 3.49 0.00
CA VAL A 158 -6.77 3.23 0.56
C VAL A 158 -6.58 2.59 1.93
N THR A 159 -6.95 3.29 2.99
CA THR A 159 -6.95 2.74 4.35
C THR A 159 -8.20 1.91 4.60
N CYS A 160 -8.09 0.92 5.48
CA CYS A 160 -9.22 0.03 5.80
C CYS A 160 -9.88 -0.52 4.53
N ALA A 161 -9.06 -0.97 3.58
CA ALA A 161 -9.50 -1.47 2.28
C ALA A 161 -10.52 -2.62 2.42
N PHE A 162 -10.42 -3.36 3.53
CA PHE A 162 -11.45 -4.24 4.05
C PHE A 162 -11.26 -4.44 5.56
N PHE A 163 -12.28 -4.96 6.23
CA PHE A 163 -12.23 -5.29 7.64
C PHE A 163 -12.10 -6.80 7.81
N GLY A 164 -11.31 -7.21 8.80
CA GLY A 164 -11.44 -8.55 9.36
C GLY A 164 -12.66 -8.61 10.25
N ASP A 165 -13.54 -9.58 10.00
CA ASP A 165 -14.51 -9.99 11.01
C ASP A 165 -13.73 -10.60 12.18
N SER A 166 -13.40 -9.76 13.15
CA SER A 166 -13.12 -10.22 14.51
C SER A 166 -14.41 -10.82 15.04
N ARG A 167 -14.55 -12.14 14.91
CA ARG A 167 -15.48 -12.91 15.73
C ARG A 167 -15.05 -12.86 17.19
#